data_AF-A0A6L5Y5P9-F1
#
_entry.id   AF-A0A6L5Y5P9-F1
#
_cell.length_a   1.000
_cell.length_b   1.000
_cell.length_c   1.000
_cell.angle_alpha   90.00
_cell.angle_beta   90.00
_cell.angle_gamma   90.00
#
_symmetry.space_group_name_H-M   'P 1'
#
loop_
_entity.id
_entity.type
_entity.pdbx_description
1 polymer ?
#
loop_
_entity_poly.entity_id
_entity_poly.type
_entity_poly.pdbx_seq_one_letter_code
_entity_poly.pdbx_strand_id
1 'polypeptide(L)'
;MKTMMKRMTPVAAALCLILLVLFVPRQCSAASFTKSAPKGVMATAVNTRIAVSWEKVSGAKGYIVYEKAGNGKLTRVAKVTSCKVIRKNMTRGVTYGYAVRAWTKKGNSYLKTKKSAVRYTTVASAGVSTVKNFLRTALAPMGSTMYVWGGGWNKADNGAGTPARTVGTSPRWRAFAATKTKYYNYNNYRYQINSGLDCSGYVGWLMYNTLHTVNGSKGFVKGADKQGKWFADLGYGSWTKARKVKKHQAGDIMSGPEHIWISLGECKDGSTVVLHSSPAGVKLSGTYSRAGVKNSQAAKLARKYMKKYYPSWYSRFPSTTLTYGSSYNRDYGRFRWSSKKLADPEKYRSMSADKVLADLFGER
;
A
#
# COMPACT_ATOMS: atom_id res chain seq x y z
N MET A 1 4.07 -68.12 49.35
CA MET A 1 5.22 -67.93 50.26
C MET A 1 5.08 -66.60 50.99
N LYS A 2 5.15 -66.61 52.33
CA LYS A 2 5.45 -65.50 53.28
C LYS A 2 4.74 -64.14 53.08
N THR A 3 3.74 -63.76 53.90
CA THR A 3 3.83 -62.96 55.17
C THR A 3 4.46 -61.56 54.97
N MET A 4 4.03 -60.45 55.62
CA MET A 4 3.22 -60.25 56.85
C MET A 4 2.66 -58.81 56.95
N MET A 5 1.56 -58.59 57.67
CA MET A 5 1.10 -57.25 58.13
C MET A 5 1.92 -56.70 59.31
N LYS A 6 2.02 -55.36 59.48
CA LYS A 6 1.99 -54.67 60.79
C LYS A 6 1.89 -53.12 60.72
N ARG A 7 0.83 -52.55 61.33
CA ARG A 7 0.69 -51.32 62.17
C ARG A 7 1.32 -49.97 61.65
N MET A 8 0.61 -48.83 61.50
CA MET A 8 -0.05 -47.94 62.50
C MET A 8 0.94 -47.27 63.49
N THR A 9 0.93 -45.97 63.87
CA THR A 9 0.15 -44.70 63.64
C THR A 9 0.84 -43.55 64.45
N PRO A 10 0.36 -42.27 64.61
CA PRO A 10 -0.16 -41.20 63.71
C PRO A 10 0.53 -39.79 63.99
N VAL A 11 -0.16 -38.66 63.66
CA VAL A 11 -0.04 -37.25 64.19
C VAL A 11 0.60 -36.13 63.32
N ALA A 12 -0.24 -35.11 63.02
CA ALA A 12 -0.04 -33.65 62.78
C ALA A 12 1.23 -33.09 62.07
N ALA A 13 1.19 -32.02 61.25
CA ALA A 13 0.45 -30.76 61.42
C ALA A 13 0.30 -29.97 60.10
N ALA A 14 -0.54 -28.93 60.10
CA ALA A 14 -0.88 -28.15 58.91
C ALA A 14 0.09 -26.97 58.65
N LEU A 15 0.32 -26.65 57.36
CA LEU A 15 0.54 -25.26 56.94
C LEU A 15 0.15 -25.06 55.46
N CYS A 16 -1.09 -24.63 55.24
CA CYS A 16 -1.61 -24.33 53.91
C CYS A 16 -1.23 -22.89 53.53
N LEU A 17 -0.07 -22.72 52.88
CA LEU A 17 0.35 -21.40 52.40
C LEU A 17 -0.35 -21.07 51.07
N ILE A 18 -1.58 -20.54 51.16
CA ILE A 18 -2.33 -20.06 50.00
C ILE A 18 -1.56 -18.89 49.38
N LEU A 19 -0.94 -19.15 48.23
CA LEU A 19 -0.27 -18.13 47.44
C LEU A 19 -1.33 -17.28 46.74
N LEU A 20 -1.83 -16.27 47.46
CA LEU A 20 -2.90 -15.38 47.06
C LEU A 20 -2.38 -14.45 45.95
N VAL A 21 -2.31 -14.98 44.73
CA VAL A 21 -2.01 -14.21 43.51
C VAL A 21 -3.13 -13.20 43.36
N LEU A 22 -2.86 -11.98 43.83
CA LEU A 22 -3.73 -10.82 43.65
C LEU A 22 -3.96 -10.66 42.15
N PHE A 23 -5.15 -11.08 41.71
CA PHE A 23 -5.71 -10.77 40.41
C PHE A 23 -5.99 -9.26 40.38
N VAL A 24 -4.94 -8.45 40.24
CA VAL A 24 -5.08 -7.03 39.94
C VAL A 24 -5.68 -6.97 38.55
N PRO A 25 -6.96 -6.57 38.39
CA PRO A 25 -7.53 -6.44 37.07
C PRO A 25 -6.72 -5.36 36.35
N ARG A 26 -6.02 -5.74 35.27
CA ARG A 26 -5.40 -4.76 34.38
C ARG A 26 -6.50 -3.84 33.87
N GLN A 27 -6.67 -2.67 34.51
CA GLN A 27 -7.58 -1.65 34.02
C GLN A 27 -7.16 -1.35 32.58
N CYS A 28 -8.06 -1.66 31.64
CA CYS A 28 -7.84 -1.39 30.23
C CYS A 28 -8.02 0.12 30.03
N SER A 29 -6.97 0.88 30.38
CA SER A 29 -6.99 2.34 30.33
C SER A 29 -7.42 2.80 28.94
N ALA A 30 -8.48 3.60 28.90
CA ALA A 30 -9.10 4.01 27.65
C ALA A 30 -8.08 4.78 26.80
N ALA A 31 -7.73 4.22 25.63
CA ALA A 31 -6.65 4.72 24.79
C ALA A 31 -6.79 6.23 24.50
N SER A 32 -5.82 7.01 24.96
CA SER A 32 -5.85 8.47 24.90
C SER A 32 -5.97 8.99 23.45
N PHE A 33 -6.69 10.11 23.30
CA PHE A 33 -6.96 10.73 22.01
C PHE A 33 -5.76 11.56 21.53
N THR A 34 -5.13 11.12 20.44
CA THR A 34 -4.04 11.88 19.82
C THR A 34 -4.57 13.05 18.99
N LYS A 35 -3.92 14.22 19.10
CA LYS A 35 -4.22 15.41 18.27
C LYS A 35 -3.63 15.32 16.85
N SER A 36 -2.84 14.30 16.54
CA SER A 36 -2.22 14.09 15.21
C SER A 36 -3.26 13.97 14.10
N ALA A 37 -2.98 14.55 12.93
CA ALA A 37 -3.83 14.39 11.75
C ALA A 37 -3.90 12.91 11.30
N PRO A 38 -5.03 12.45 10.73
CA PRO A 38 -5.14 11.08 10.21
C PRO A 38 -4.06 10.77 9.17
N LYS A 39 -3.45 9.58 9.31
CA LYS A 39 -2.43 9.02 8.39
C LYS A 39 -3.09 8.01 7.44
N GLY A 40 -2.34 7.55 6.44
CA GLY A 40 -2.83 6.58 5.45
C GLY A 40 -4.02 7.05 4.61
N VAL A 41 -4.26 8.37 4.55
CA VAL A 41 -5.38 8.90 3.76
C VAL A 41 -5.13 8.64 2.28
N MET A 42 -6.11 8.00 1.66
CA MET A 42 -6.15 7.63 0.24
C MET A 42 -7.55 7.94 -0.30
N ALA A 43 -7.62 8.40 -1.54
CA ALA A 43 -8.86 8.58 -2.28
C ALA A 43 -8.66 8.02 -3.68
N THR A 44 -9.53 7.09 -4.11
CA THR A 44 -9.43 6.46 -5.43
C THR A 44 -10.82 6.42 -6.09
N ALA A 45 -10.91 7.03 -7.27
CA ALA A 45 -12.09 6.95 -8.13
C ALA A 45 -12.11 5.63 -8.92
N VAL A 46 -13.27 4.97 -8.91
CA VAL A 46 -13.55 3.71 -9.58
C VAL A 46 -14.97 3.81 -10.15
N ASN A 47 -15.09 3.91 -11.47
CA ASN A 47 -16.29 4.36 -12.17
C ASN A 47 -16.78 5.70 -11.57
N THR A 48 -18.09 5.88 -11.36
CA THR A 48 -18.71 7.07 -10.74
C THR A 48 -18.71 7.03 -9.21
N ARG A 49 -17.82 6.26 -8.59
CA ARG A 49 -17.67 6.14 -7.13
C ARG A 49 -16.27 6.53 -6.71
N ILE A 50 -16.13 7.17 -5.54
CA ILE A 50 -14.83 7.44 -4.93
C ILE A 50 -14.80 6.77 -3.56
N ALA A 51 -13.83 5.88 -3.38
CA ALA A 51 -13.53 5.31 -2.09
C ALA A 51 -12.47 6.15 -1.38
N VAL A 52 -12.78 6.62 -0.18
CA VAL A 52 -11.87 7.39 0.68
C VAL A 52 -11.63 6.60 1.96
N SER A 53 -10.37 6.30 2.25
CA SER A 53 -9.94 5.47 3.39
C SER A 53 -8.80 6.12 4.16
N TRP A 54 -8.67 5.81 5.44
CA TRP A 54 -7.61 6.33 6.31
C TRP A 54 -7.30 5.36 7.46
N GLU A 55 -6.20 5.60 8.19
CA GLU A 55 -5.84 4.81 9.37
C GLU A 55 -6.62 5.26 10.62
N LYS A 56 -6.95 4.30 11.49
CA LYS A 56 -7.65 4.57 12.75
C LYS A 56 -6.79 5.45 13.66
N VAL A 57 -7.37 6.55 14.14
CA VAL A 57 -6.76 7.45 15.13
C VAL A 57 -7.09 6.95 16.54
N SER A 58 -6.08 6.84 17.41
CA SER A 58 -6.27 6.45 18.82
C SER A 58 -7.24 7.38 19.55
N GLY A 59 -8.12 6.82 20.38
CA GLY A 59 -9.14 7.55 21.15
C GLY A 59 -10.24 8.23 20.34
N ALA A 60 -10.25 8.11 19.01
CA ALA A 60 -11.27 8.75 18.16
C ALA A 60 -12.62 8.05 18.26
N LYS A 61 -13.69 8.82 18.48
CA LYS A 61 -15.09 8.36 18.41
C LYS A 61 -15.66 8.48 16.99
N GLY A 62 -15.01 9.23 16.11
CA GLY A 62 -15.33 9.25 14.68
C GLY A 62 -14.47 10.24 13.90
N TYR A 63 -14.90 10.48 12.66
CA TYR A 63 -14.20 11.29 11.68
C TYR A 63 -15.16 12.28 11.01
N ILE A 64 -14.60 13.40 10.55
CA ILE A 64 -15.26 14.36 9.67
C ILE A 64 -14.51 14.33 8.34
N VAL A 65 -15.22 14.02 7.27
CA VAL A 65 -14.68 13.97 5.90
C VAL A 65 -15.02 15.27 5.19
N TYR A 66 -14.01 15.82 4.52
CA TYR A 66 -14.11 16.99 3.67
C TYR A 66 -13.87 16.62 2.21
N GLU A 67 -14.56 17.29 1.31
CA GLU A 67 -14.53 17.09 -0.14
C GLU A 67 -14.47 18.46 -0.83
N LYS A 68 -13.78 18.54 -1.96
CA LYS A 68 -13.86 19.65 -2.92
C LYS A 68 -13.93 19.10 -4.32
N ALA A 69 -14.72 19.71 -5.19
CA ALA A 69 -14.80 19.40 -6.61
C ALA A 69 -14.07 20.48 -7.42
N GLY A 70 -13.19 20.09 -8.34
CA GLY A 70 -12.39 21.01 -9.16
C GLY A 70 -11.68 22.07 -8.30
N ASN A 71 -11.88 23.33 -8.66
CA ASN A 71 -11.32 24.51 -7.97
C ASN A 71 -12.18 24.99 -6.78
N GLY A 72 -13.28 24.30 -6.46
CA GLY A 72 -14.16 24.66 -5.34
C GLY A 72 -13.51 24.57 -3.96
N LYS A 73 -14.20 25.15 -2.97
CA LYS A 73 -13.78 25.17 -1.56
C LYS A 73 -13.94 23.78 -0.91
N LEU A 74 -13.12 23.50 0.10
CA LEU A 74 -13.09 22.22 0.83
C LEU A 74 -14.15 22.21 1.95
N THR A 75 -15.33 21.66 1.66
CA THR A 75 -16.51 21.64 2.55
C THR A 75 -16.65 20.29 3.26
N ARG A 76 -17.47 20.23 4.31
CA ARG A 76 -17.75 18.99 5.07
C ARG A 76 -18.87 18.20 4.39
N VAL A 77 -18.62 16.94 4.04
CA VAL A 77 -19.60 16.08 3.35
C VAL A 77 -19.99 14.81 4.09
N ALA A 78 -19.28 14.42 5.15
CA ALA A 78 -19.68 13.30 5.99
C ALA A 78 -19.19 13.43 7.46
N LYS A 79 -19.88 12.73 8.36
CA LYS A 79 -19.41 12.39 9.71
C LYS A 79 -19.63 10.89 9.88
N VAL A 80 -18.57 10.13 10.13
CA VAL A 80 -18.61 8.65 10.14
C VAL A 80 -17.80 8.08 11.31
N THR A 81 -18.13 6.87 11.76
CA THR A 81 -17.35 6.11 12.75
C THR A 81 -16.35 5.16 12.09
N SER A 82 -16.66 4.66 10.90
CA SER A 82 -15.77 3.87 10.04
C SER A 82 -14.54 4.66 9.59
N CYS A 83 -13.44 3.95 9.29
CA CYS A 83 -12.23 4.54 8.70
C CYS A 83 -12.27 4.56 7.14
N LYS A 84 -13.48 4.52 6.57
CA LYS A 84 -13.75 4.52 5.13
C LYS A 84 -15.11 5.18 4.87
N VAL A 85 -15.23 5.95 3.79
CA VAL A 85 -16.50 6.40 3.20
C VAL A 85 -16.47 6.15 1.69
N ILE A 86 -17.62 5.79 1.12
CA ILE A 86 -17.81 5.68 -0.34
C ILE A 86 -18.72 6.83 -0.77
N ARG A 87 -18.20 7.67 -1.67
CA ARG A 87 -18.98 8.72 -2.34
C ARG A 87 -19.50 8.11 -3.66
N LYS A 88 -20.78 8.31 -3.94
CA LYS A 88 -21.50 7.71 -5.09
C LYS A 88 -21.97 8.82 -6.02
N ASN A 89 -22.28 8.45 -7.27
CA ASN A 89 -22.85 9.35 -8.29
C ASN A 89 -21.96 10.58 -8.55
N MET A 90 -20.64 10.36 -8.52
CA MET A 90 -19.65 11.41 -8.73
C MET A 90 -19.54 11.73 -10.23
N THR A 91 -19.45 13.02 -10.55
CA THR A 91 -19.45 13.53 -11.93
C THR A 91 -18.19 13.10 -12.67
N ARG A 92 -18.36 12.51 -13.87
CA ARG A 92 -17.25 12.11 -14.75
C ARG A 92 -16.44 13.33 -15.23
N GLY A 93 -15.13 13.12 -15.42
CA GLY A 93 -14.17 14.17 -15.76
C GLY A 93 -13.71 15.05 -14.58
N VAL A 94 -14.44 15.07 -13.46
CA VAL A 94 -14.15 15.97 -12.34
C VAL A 94 -13.05 15.41 -11.43
N THR A 95 -12.08 16.26 -11.08
CA THR A 95 -11.10 16.00 -10.03
C THR A 95 -11.67 16.36 -8.66
N TYR A 96 -11.66 15.43 -7.72
CA TYR A 96 -12.06 15.66 -6.33
C TYR A 96 -10.86 15.62 -5.39
N GLY A 97 -10.88 16.46 -4.36
CA GLY A 97 -9.89 16.50 -3.29
C GLY A 97 -10.51 16.19 -1.93
N TYR A 98 -9.90 15.28 -1.16
CA TYR A 98 -10.41 14.82 0.14
C TYR A 98 -9.44 15.10 1.28
N ALA A 99 -9.97 15.51 2.43
CA ALA A 99 -9.24 15.56 3.69
C ALA A 99 -10.09 15.04 4.85
N VAL A 100 -9.46 14.52 5.89
CA VAL A 100 -10.13 13.92 7.05
C VAL A 100 -9.56 14.50 8.34
N ARG A 101 -10.40 14.69 9.36
CA ARG A 101 -9.95 14.87 10.75
C ARG A 101 -10.72 13.95 11.69
N ALA A 102 -10.06 13.46 12.73
CA ALA A 102 -10.71 12.69 13.78
C ALA A 102 -11.30 13.61 14.85
N TRP A 103 -12.27 13.09 15.60
CA TRP A 103 -12.85 13.76 16.76
C TRP A 103 -13.17 12.77 17.88
N THR A 104 -13.24 13.29 19.11
CA THR A 104 -13.76 12.60 20.29
C THR A 104 -14.57 13.57 21.17
N LYS A 105 -15.30 13.05 22.15
CA LYS A 105 -15.95 13.86 23.21
C LYS A 105 -15.01 13.91 24.43
N LYS A 106 -14.93 15.07 25.10
CA LYS A 106 -14.34 15.22 26.45
C LYS A 106 -15.28 16.12 27.26
N GLY A 107 -16.02 15.52 28.20
CA GLY A 107 -17.19 16.15 28.81
C GLY A 107 -18.17 16.62 27.73
N ASN A 108 -18.70 17.83 27.88
CA ASN A 108 -19.61 18.47 26.92
C ASN A 108 -18.89 19.02 25.67
N SER A 109 -17.56 18.93 25.59
CA SER A 109 -16.75 19.49 24.49
C SER A 109 -16.34 18.44 23.43
N TYR A 110 -16.01 18.92 22.23
CA TYR A 110 -15.51 18.08 21.12
C TYR A 110 -14.04 18.40 20.79
N LEU A 111 -13.14 17.50 21.17
CA LEU A 111 -11.74 17.54 20.72
C LEU A 111 -11.63 17.04 19.27
N LYS A 112 -10.78 17.70 18.47
CA LYS A 112 -10.60 17.46 17.03
C LYS A 112 -9.12 17.49 16.68
N THR A 113 -8.69 16.67 15.72
CA THR A 113 -7.31 16.71 15.18
C THR A 113 -7.16 17.83 14.14
N LYS A 114 -5.91 18.14 13.77
CA LYS A 114 -5.65 18.82 12.48
C LYS A 114 -6.24 18.00 11.33
N LYS A 115 -6.64 18.66 10.22
CA LYS A 115 -7.02 17.97 8.97
C LYS A 115 -5.79 17.25 8.40
N SER A 116 -6.00 16.12 7.74
CA SER A 116 -4.98 15.46 6.92
C SER A 116 -4.55 16.35 5.76
N ALA A 117 -3.42 15.99 5.13
CA ALA A 117 -3.13 16.45 3.77
C ALA A 117 -4.29 16.07 2.82
N VAL A 118 -4.50 16.89 1.79
CA VAL A 118 -5.51 16.63 0.76
C VAL A 118 -5.04 15.48 -0.14
N ARG A 119 -5.98 14.62 -0.55
CA ARG A 119 -5.76 13.53 -1.49
C ARG A 119 -6.68 13.67 -2.69
N TYR A 120 -6.09 13.66 -3.88
CA TYR A 120 -6.75 14.01 -5.13
C TYR A 120 -6.96 12.80 -6.01
N THR A 121 -8.17 12.66 -6.56
CA THR A 121 -8.51 11.62 -7.54
C THR A 121 -9.49 12.15 -8.58
N THR A 122 -9.34 11.71 -9.83
CA THR A 122 -10.14 12.15 -10.97
C THR A 122 -11.16 11.09 -11.32
N VAL A 123 -12.46 11.41 -11.34
CA VAL A 123 -13.45 10.48 -11.91
C VAL A 123 -13.21 10.43 -13.41
N ALA A 124 -12.89 9.27 -13.95
CA ALA A 124 -12.53 9.16 -15.36
C ALA A 124 -13.71 9.56 -16.27
N SER A 125 -13.43 10.33 -17.32
CA SER A 125 -14.43 10.71 -18.34
C SER A 125 -15.02 9.48 -19.05
N ALA A 126 -14.19 8.45 -19.26
CA ALA A 126 -14.59 7.13 -19.71
C ALA A 126 -13.80 6.04 -18.97
N GLY A 127 -14.31 4.81 -18.97
CA GLY A 127 -13.67 3.67 -18.30
C GLY A 127 -13.83 3.66 -16.78
N VAL A 128 -12.91 2.94 -16.11
CA VAL A 128 -12.97 2.64 -14.67
C VAL A 128 -12.18 3.65 -13.84
N SER A 129 -10.97 4.02 -14.26
CA SER A 129 -10.15 5.02 -13.58
C SER A 129 -9.19 5.71 -14.55
N THR A 130 -8.23 6.50 -14.05
CA THR A 130 -7.18 7.11 -14.88
C THR A 130 -5.80 6.52 -14.57
N VAL A 131 -4.85 6.65 -15.51
CA VAL A 131 -3.43 6.31 -15.29
C VAL A 131 -2.88 7.07 -14.07
N LYS A 132 -3.22 8.37 -13.93
CA LYS A 132 -2.85 9.20 -12.78
C LYS A 132 -3.41 8.69 -11.45
N ASN A 133 -4.66 8.22 -11.41
CA ASN A 133 -5.25 7.61 -10.22
C ASN A 133 -4.55 6.30 -9.84
N PHE A 134 -4.31 5.42 -10.82
CA PHE A 134 -3.60 4.16 -10.64
C PHE A 134 -2.23 4.41 -10.00
N LEU A 135 -1.45 5.35 -10.54
CA LEU A 135 -0.13 5.67 -10.00
C LEU A 135 -0.18 6.39 -8.65
N ARG A 136 -1.15 7.29 -8.40
CA ARG A 136 -1.37 7.87 -7.06
C ARG A 136 -1.74 6.82 -6.00
N THR A 137 -2.54 5.82 -6.38
CA THR A 137 -2.85 4.67 -5.52
C THR A 137 -1.59 3.84 -5.26
N ALA A 138 -0.77 3.60 -6.29
CA ALA A 138 0.49 2.87 -6.18
C ALA A 138 1.49 3.51 -5.19
N LEU A 139 1.48 4.85 -5.06
CA LEU A 139 2.31 5.57 -4.08
C LEU A 139 1.86 5.43 -2.62
N ALA A 140 0.60 5.05 -2.33
CA ALA A 140 0.06 5.07 -0.97
C ALA A 140 0.79 4.16 0.06
N PRO A 141 1.19 2.90 -0.25
CA PRO A 141 1.96 2.08 0.68
C PRO A 141 3.45 2.47 0.77
N MET A 142 3.95 3.32 -0.13
CA MET A 142 5.36 3.65 -0.28
C MET A 142 5.95 4.30 0.98
N GLY A 143 7.17 3.91 1.33
CA GLY A 143 7.85 4.42 2.53
C GLY A 143 7.19 4.00 3.85
N SER A 144 6.22 3.08 3.82
CA SER A 144 5.49 2.60 4.99
C SER A 144 5.03 1.14 4.94
N THR A 145 5.53 0.36 3.99
CA THR A 145 5.21 -1.05 3.85
C THR A 145 6.49 -1.82 3.56
N MET A 146 6.83 -2.76 4.45
CA MET A 146 8.02 -3.61 4.28
C MET A 146 7.80 -4.67 3.20
N TYR A 147 8.90 -5.08 2.58
CA TYR A 147 8.93 -6.24 1.71
C TYR A 147 8.85 -7.48 2.58
N VAL A 148 7.85 -8.32 2.35
CA VAL A 148 7.69 -9.61 3.02
C VAL A 148 7.43 -10.63 1.92
N TRP A 149 8.27 -11.68 1.83
CA TRP A 149 8.04 -12.78 0.90
C TRP A 149 6.69 -13.45 1.18
N GLY A 150 5.80 -13.56 0.19
CA GLY A 150 4.41 -13.99 0.39
C GLY A 150 3.48 -12.90 0.95
N GLY A 151 3.96 -11.68 1.17
CA GLY A 151 3.17 -10.54 1.65
C GLY A 151 2.06 -10.18 0.67
N GLY A 152 0.81 -10.16 1.13
CA GLY A 152 -0.38 -9.94 0.29
C GLY A 152 -1.02 -11.20 -0.30
N TRP A 153 -0.37 -12.37 -0.19
CA TRP A 153 -0.94 -13.67 -0.60
C TRP A 153 -1.84 -14.26 0.50
N ASN A 154 -2.46 -15.40 0.21
CA ASN A 154 -3.16 -16.23 1.19
C ASN A 154 -2.59 -17.66 1.19
N LYS A 155 -2.88 -18.45 2.23
CA LYS A 155 -2.40 -19.84 2.34
C LYS A 155 -2.99 -20.79 1.29
N ALA A 156 -4.15 -20.45 0.72
CA ALA A 156 -4.89 -21.29 -0.24
C ALA A 156 -4.51 -21.02 -1.70
N ASP A 157 -3.51 -20.16 -1.94
CA ASP A 157 -3.02 -19.69 -3.24
C ASP A 157 -4.11 -19.34 -4.30
N ASN A 158 -5.24 -18.78 -3.84
CA ASN A 158 -6.41 -18.52 -4.69
C ASN A 158 -6.69 -17.04 -4.97
N GLY A 159 -5.69 -16.19 -4.79
CA GLY A 159 -5.64 -14.88 -5.46
C GLY A 159 -5.44 -13.64 -4.58
N ALA A 160 -5.51 -13.71 -3.24
CA ALA A 160 -4.94 -12.69 -2.31
C ALA A 160 -5.38 -12.90 -0.85
N GLY A 161 -4.51 -12.48 0.07
CA GLY A 161 -4.82 -12.29 1.49
C GLY A 161 -5.77 -11.11 1.72
N THR A 162 -6.47 -11.13 2.86
CA THR A 162 -7.44 -10.09 3.24
C THR A 162 -6.90 -8.65 3.12
N PRO A 163 -5.64 -8.33 3.50
CA PRO A 163 -5.08 -6.99 3.32
C PRO A 163 -4.98 -6.54 1.86
N ALA A 164 -4.71 -7.45 0.92
CA ALA A 164 -4.66 -7.14 -0.52
C ALA A 164 -6.05 -7.11 -1.17
N ARG A 165 -7.09 -7.64 -0.49
CA ARG A 165 -8.52 -7.54 -0.88
C ARG A 165 -9.29 -6.50 -0.06
N THR A 166 -8.59 -5.48 0.43
CA THR A 166 -9.13 -4.40 1.25
C THR A 166 -8.88 -3.05 0.57
N VAL A 167 -9.88 -2.16 0.65
CA VAL A 167 -9.73 -0.79 0.15
C VAL A 167 -8.93 0.04 1.15
N GLY A 168 -7.87 0.68 0.66
CA GLY A 168 -6.91 1.42 1.45
C GLY A 168 -5.64 0.61 1.76
N THR A 169 -4.64 1.28 2.33
CA THR A 169 -3.44 0.64 2.87
C THR A 169 -3.74 0.01 4.23
N SER A 170 -3.28 -1.22 4.47
CA SER A 170 -3.47 -1.87 5.77
C SER A 170 -2.69 -1.12 6.88
N PRO A 171 -3.33 -0.75 8.01
CA PRO A 171 -2.64 -0.15 9.15
C PRO A 171 -1.53 -1.06 9.72
N ARG A 172 -1.68 -2.39 9.57
CA ARG A 172 -0.68 -3.38 10.00
C ARG A 172 0.65 -3.23 9.25
N TRP A 173 0.63 -2.84 7.98
CA TRP A 173 1.85 -2.62 7.20
C TRP A 173 2.66 -1.45 7.76
N ARG A 174 2.00 -0.30 8.05
CA ARG A 174 2.67 0.86 8.66
C ARG A 174 3.16 0.54 10.06
N ALA A 175 2.34 -0.13 10.88
CA ALA A 175 2.74 -0.54 12.23
C ALA A 175 3.99 -1.43 12.20
N PHE A 176 4.00 -2.45 11.33
CA PHE A 176 5.15 -3.33 11.14
C PHE A 176 6.38 -2.56 10.64
N ALA A 177 6.23 -1.70 9.61
CA ALA A 177 7.30 -0.88 9.05
C ALA A 177 7.88 0.17 10.02
N ALA A 178 7.09 0.62 11.01
CA ALA A 178 7.56 1.50 12.07
C ALA A 178 8.54 0.79 13.03
N THR A 179 8.39 -0.54 13.23
CA THR A 179 9.31 -1.32 14.09
C THR A 179 10.65 -1.66 13.44
N LYS A 180 10.87 -1.34 12.15
CA LYS A 180 12.06 -1.81 11.41
C LYS A 180 13.13 -0.73 11.28
N THR A 181 14.37 -1.13 11.52
CA THR A 181 15.58 -0.31 11.44
C THR A 181 16.37 -0.65 10.17
N LYS A 182 17.54 -0.02 9.96
CA LYS A 182 18.45 -0.31 8.83
C LYS A 182 18.89 -1.79 8.75
N TYR A 183 18.80 -2.55 9.84
CA TYR A 183 19.17 -3.98 9.92
C TYR A 183 18.03 -4.93 9.50
N TYR A 184 17.04 -4.46 8.74
CA TYR A 184 15.92 -5.30 8.31
C TYR A 184 16.34 -6.39 7.32
N ASN A 185 16.43 -7.64 7.79
CA ASN A 185 16.52 -8.82 6.94
C ASN A 185 15.12 -9.43 6.72
N TYR A 186 14.68 -9.52 5.46
CA TYR A 186 13.35 -10.05 5.12
C TYR A 186 13.22 -11.56 5.36
N ASN A 187 14.34 -12.31 5.38
CA ASN A 187 14.32 -13.76 5.57
C ASN A 187 13.70 -14.15 6.93
N ASN A 188 13.93 -13.33 7.96
CA ASN A 188 13.37 -13.51 9.31
C ASN A 188 11.85 -13.28 9.39
N TYR A 189 11.22 -12.85 8.29
CA TYR A 189 9.81 -12.47 8.24
C TYR A 189 9.05 -13.08 7.05
N ARG A 190 9.64 -14.06 6.34
CA ARG A 190 8.98 -14.76 5.22
C ARG A 190 7.62 -15.31 5.64
N TYR A 191 6.66 -15.26 4.73
CA TYR A 191 5.29 -15.75 4.92
C TYR A 191 4.51 -15.10 6.08
N GLN A 192 4.98 -13.98 6.64
CA GLN A 192 4.12 -13.09 7.44
C GLN A 192 3.17 -12.30 6.52
N ILE A 193 2.30 -13.03 5.81
CA ILE A 193 1.49 -12.57 4.65
C ILE A 193 0.66 -11.30 4.90
N ASN A 194 0.36 -10.98 6.15
CA ASN A 194 -0.41 -9.81 6.58
C ASN A 194 0.45 -8.61 7.05
N SER A 195 1.76 -8.78 7.23
CA SER A 195 2.68 -7.78 7.81
C SER A 195 3.35 -6.88 6.76
N GLY A 196 3.36 -7.27 5.49
CA GLY A 196 3.93 -6.50 4.38
C GLY A 196 3.42 -6.95 3.01
N LEU A 197 4.16 -6.62 1.96
CA LEU A 197 3.84 -6.98 0.57
C LEU A 197 5.10 -7.48 -0.15
N ASP A 198 5.03 -8.57 -0.90
CA ASP A 198 6.04 -8.82 -1.95
C ASP A 198 5.66 -8.09 -3.24
N CYS A 199 6.42 -8.31 -4.32
CA CYS A 199 6.22 -7.62 -5.58
C CYS A 199 4.85 -7.94 -6.22
N SER A 200 4.44 -9.21 -6.22
CA SER A 200 3.16 -9.70 -6.73
C SER A 200 1.97 -9.34 -5.84
N GLY A 201 2.15 -9.37 -4.52
CA GLY A 201 1.16 -8.92 -3.55
C GLY A 201 0.88 -7.42 -3.64
N TYR A 202 1.92 -6.62 -3.88
CA TYR A 202 1.79 -5.17 -4.10
C TYR A 202 1.03 -4.83 -5.37
N VAL A 203 1.35 -5.48 -6.49
CA VAL A 203 0.63 -5.28 -7.76
C VAL A 203 -0.83 -5.76 -7.63
N GLY A 204 -1.08 -6.90 -6.97
CA GLY A 204 -2.44 -7.38 -6.73
C GLY A 204 -3.29 -6.47 -5.82
N TRP A 205 -2.70 -5.90 -4.76
CA TRP A 205 -3.37 -4.87 -3.94
C TRP A 205 -3.71 -3.61 -4.75
N LEU A 206 -2.79 -3.19 -5.62
CA LEU A 206 -2.98 -2.03 -6.49
C LEU A 206 -4.09 -2.26 -7.51
N MET A 207 -4.11 -3.42 -8.18
CA MET A 207 -5.20 -3.85 -9.05
C MET A 207 -6.54 -3.85 -8.32
N TYR A 208 -6.58 -4.41 -7.10
CA TYR A 208 -7.79 -4.41 -6.28
C TYR A 208 -8.32 -3.00 -6.02
N ASN A 209 -7.46 -2.09 -5.58
CA ASN A 209 -7.83 -0.71 -5.25
C ASN A 209 -8.12 0.17 -6.47
N THR A 210 -7.68 -0.25 -7.66
CA THR A 210 -7.99 0.40 -8.94
C THR A 210 -9.36 -0.02 -9.49
N LEU A 211 -9.84 -1.21 -9.11
CA LEU A 211 -11.04 -1.84 -9.68
C LEU A 211 -12.21 -1.96 -8.70
N HIS A 212 -12.00 -1.81 -7.39
CA HIS A 212 -13.02 -2.02 -6.35
C HIS A 212 -13.13 -0.88 -5.33
N THR A 213 -14.36 -0.62 -4.88
CA THR A 213 -14.66 0.30 -3.76
C THR A 213 -15.12 -0.41 -2.48
N VAL A 214 -15.27 -1.73 -2.53
CA VAL A 214 -15.70 -2.58 -1.40
C VAL A 214 -14.58 -3.54 -0.99
N ASN A 215 -14.66 -4.12 0.21
CA ASN A 215 -13.67 -5.09 0.69
C ASN A 215 -14.17 -6.51 0.38
N GLY A 216 -13.26 -7.49 0.32
CA GLY A 216 -13.61 -8.91 0.29
C GLY A 216 -13.95 -9.50 -1.08
N SER A 217 -13.96 -8.71 -2.15
CA SER A 217 -14.09 -9.22 -3.54
C SER A 217 -12.89 -10.09 -3.93
N LYS A 218 -12.92 -10.68 -5.14
CA LYS A 218 -11.83 -11.54 -5.66
C LYS A 218 -10.50 -10.77 -5.74
N GLY A 219 -9.40 -11.46 -5.43
CA GLY A 219 -8.04 -10.91 -5.45
C GLY A 219 -7.36 -10.93 -6.81
N PHE A 220 -6.21 -10.23 -6.90
CA PHE A 220 -5.42 -10.07 -8.12
C PHE A 220 -3.93 -10.44 -7.96
N VAL A 221 -3.61 -11.32 -7.00
CA VAL A 221 -2.26 -11.83 -6.77
C VAL A 221 -2.09 -13.19 -7.45
N LYS A 222 -0.97 -13.35 -8.16
CA LYS A 222 -0.51 -14.59 -8.81
C LYS A 222 1.03 -14.54 -8.92
N GLY A 223 1.69 -15.63 -9.27
CA GLY A 223 3.14 -15.67 -9.54
C GLY A 223 3.60 -14.51 -10.44
N ALA A 224 4.75 -13.92 -10.12
CA ALA A 224 5.25 -12.70 -10.76
C ALA A 224 5.47 -12.88 -12.29
N ASP A 225 5.80 -14.10 -12.70
CA ASP A 225 5.91 -14.58 -14.08
C ASP A 225 4.57 -14.58 -14.84
N LYS A 226 3.48 -14.98 -14.17
CA LYS A 226 2.15 -15.24 -14.74
C LYS A 226 1.18 -14.07 -14.59
N GLN A 227 1.36 -13.21 -13.59
CA GLN A 227 0.35 -12.24 -13.14
C GLN A 227 0.03 -11.18 -14.21
N GLY A 228 1.03 -10.59 -14.87
CA GLY A 228 0.82 -9.60 -15.94
C GLY A 228 0.05 -10.16 -17.15
N LYS A 229 0.40 -11.36 -17.63
CA LYS A 229 -0.37 -12.02 -18.71
C LYS A 229 -1.80 -12.30 -18.26
N TRP A 230 -1.97 -12.83 -17.05
CA TRP A 230 -3.28 -13.16 -16.49
C TRP A 230 -4.22 -11.94 -16.43
N PHE A 231 -3.71 -10.72 -16.18
CA PHE A 231 -4.53 -9.51 -16.28
C PHE A 231 -5.02 -9.18 -17.70
N ALA A 232 -4.23 -9.51 -18.72
CA ALA A 232 -4.68 -9.41 -20.12
C ALA A 232 -5.72 -10.48 -20.43
N ASP A 233 -5.52 -11.71 -19.95
CA ASP A 233 -6.47 -12.83 -20.11
C ASP A 233 -7.82 -12.54 -19.41
N LEU A 234 -7.83 -11.73 -18.35
CA LEU A 234 -9.04 -11.19 -17.70
C LEU A 234 -9.66 -9.97 -18.42
N GLY A 235 -9.14 -9.58 -19.60
CA GLY A 235 -9.70 -8.48 -20.41
C GLY A 235 -9.43 -7.07 -19.86
N TYR A 236 -8.44 -6.87 -18.98
CA TYR A 236 -8.09 -5.53 -18.48
C TYR A 236 -7.16 -4.74 -19.41
N GLY A 237 -6.52 -5.41 -20.37
CA GLY A 237 -5.48 -4.83 -21.22
C GLY A 237 -4.88 -5.84 -22.18
N SER A 238 -3.72 -5.51 -22.73
CA SER A 238 -2.97 -6.36 -23.65
C SER A 238 -1.65 -6.84 -23.05
N TRP A 239 -1.17 -7.99 -23.52
CA TRP A 239 0.10 -8.58 -23.13
C TRP A 239 1.12 -8.49 -24.28
N THR A 240 2.36 -8.11 -23.96
CA THR A 240 3.50 -8.11 -24.88
C THR A 240 4.61 -9.00 -24.31
N LYS A 241 5.02 -10.04 -25.06
CA LYS A 241 6.17 -10.90 -24.68
C LYS A 241 7.45 -10.05 -24.58
N ALA A 242 8.33 -10.35 -23.63
CA ALA A 242 9.54 -9.57 -23.29
C ALA A 242 10.33 -9.07 -24.51
N ARG A 243 10.76 -9.98 -25.40
CA ARG A 243 11.49 -9.67 -26.65
C ARG A 243 10.80 -8.69 -27.62
N LYS A 244 9.50 -8.45 -27.46
CA LYS A 244 8.70 -7.48 -28.26
C LYS A 244 8.46 -6.15 -27.53
N VAL A 245 8.91 -6.01 -26.28
CA VAL A 245 8.85 -4.73 -25.56
C VAL A 245 9.95 -3.80 -26.09
N LYS A 246 9.56 -2.60 -26.53
CA LYS A 246 10.49 -1.58 -27.08
C LYS A 246 10.58 -0.30 -26.23
N LYS A 247 9.57 -0.06 -25.40
CA LYS A 247 9.44 1.12 -24.53
C LYS A 247 8.49 0.85 -23.37
N HIS A 248 8.89 1.28 -22.17
CA HIS A 248 8.02 1.37 -20.99
C HIS A 248 7.34 2.75 -20.91
N GLN A 249 6.09 2.76 -20.50
CA GLN A 249 5.25 3.94 -20.33
C GLN A 249 4.64 3.97 -18.93
N ALA A 250 4.28 5.15 -18.44
CA ALA A 250 3.64 5.32 -17.15
C ALA A 250 2.37 4.46 -17.04
N GLY A 251 2.31 3.64 -16.00
CA GLY A 251 1.19 2.72 -15.75
C GLY A 251 1.32 1.33 -16.38
N ASP A 252 2.39 1.03 -17.13
CA ASP A 252 2.69 -0.36 -17.53
C ASP A 252 2.99 -1.22 -16.30
N ILE A 253 2.59 -2.50 -16.36
CA ILE A 253 2.97 -3.51 -15.37
C ILE A 253 3.88 -4.52 -16.07
N MET A 254 5.06 -4.75 -15.49
CA MET A 254 6.12 -5.55 -16.10
C MET A 254 6.32 -6.83 -15.29
N SER A 255 6.06 -7.98 -15.90
CA SER A 255 6.11 -9.33 -15.31
C SER A 255 7.28 -10.11 -15.87
N GLY A 256 8.15 -10.64 -15.01
CA GLY A 256 9.29 -11.48 -15.37
C GLY A 256 9.45 -12.66 -14.41
N PRO A 257 10.50 -13.50 -14.58
CA PRO A 257 10.65 -14.75 -13.85
C PRO A 257 10.59 -14.61 -12.31
N GLU A 258 11.25 -13.59 -11.75
CA GLU A 258 11.34 -13.40 -10.29
C GLU A 258 10.52 -12.24 -9.75
N HIS A 259 10.21 -11.24 -10.58
CA HIS A 259 9.66 -9.96 -10.13
C HIS A 259 8.52 -9.44 -11.01
N ILE A 260 7.68 -8.60 -10.40
CA ILE A 260 6.67 -7.81 -11.08
C ILE A 260 6.64 -6.38 -10.51
N TRP A 261 6.60 -5.39 -11.38
CA TRP A 261 6.74 -3.98 -11.00
C TRP A 261 5.94 -3.05 -11.91
N ILE A 262 5.72 -1.81 -11.46
CA ILE A 262 4.96 -0.79 -12.20
C ILE A 262 5.92 0.26 -12.76
N SER A 263 5.78 0.61 -14.04
CA SER A 263 6.58 1.67 -14.66
C SER A 263 5.98 3.06 -14.44
N LEU A 264 6.85 4.05 -14.19
CA LEU A 264 6.57 5.48 -14.29
C LEU A 264 7.07 6.10 -15.60
N GLY A 265 7.58 5.28 -16.53
CA GLY A 265 8.13 5.71 -17.81
C GLY A 265 9.66 5.66 -17.88
N GLU A 266 10.17 5.85 -19.09
CA GLU A 266 11.61 5.89 -19.38
C GLU A 266 12.21 7.30 -19.25
N CYS A 267 13.50 7.32 -18.95
CA CYS A 267 14.42 8.45 -19.01
C CYS A 267 15.16 8.49 -20.37
N LYS A 268 15.92 9.56 -20.65
CA LYS A 268 16.62 9.72 -21.94
C LYS A 268 17.72 8.67 -22.17
N ASP A 269 18.34 8.17 -21.11
CA ASP A 269 19.33 7.08 -21.15
C ASP A 269 18.69 5.67 -21.29
N GLY A 270 17.38 5.61 -21.49
CA GLY A 270 16.60 4.38 -21.59
C GLY A 270 16.46 3.60 -20.27
N SER A 271 16.91 4.14 -19.15
CA SER A 271 16.54 3.61 -17.83
C SER A 271 15.07 3.91 -17.51
N THR A 272 14.45 3.11 -16.65
CA THR A 272 13.03 3.22 -16.28
C THR A 272 12.91 3.51 -14.79
N VAL A 273 12.09 4.50 -14.43
CA VAL A 273 11.69 4.70 -13.02
C VAL A 273 10.56 3.73 -12.72
N VAL A 274 10.68 2.98 -11.62
CA VAL A 274 9.72 1.93 -11.24
C VAL A 274 9.19 2.14 -9.84
N LEU A 275 7.96 1.67 -9.61
CA LEU A 275 7.43 1.37 -8.29
C LEU A 275 7.49 -0.14 -8.08
N HIS A 276 8.16 -0.57 -7.01
CA HIS A 276 8.42 -1.99 -6.75
C HIS A 276 8.42 -2.27 -5.23
N SER A 277 7.80 -3.37 -4.82
CA SER A 277 8.07 -3.96 -3.50
C SER A 277 9.22 -4.96 -3.62
N SER A 278 10.39 -4.53 -3.19
CA SER A 278 11.61 -5.34 -3.08
C SER A 278 12.37 -4.91 -1.81
N PRO A 279 13.26 -5.74 -1.23
CA PRO A 279 13.95 -5.38 0.01
C PRO A 279 14.50 -3.94 0.03
N ALA A 280 14.28 -3.14 1.08
CA ALA A 280 13.54 -3.44 2.31
C ALA A 280 12.00 -3.28 2.21
N GLY A 281 11.43 -2.72 1.14
CA GLY A 281 9.98 -2.52 1.00
C GLY A 281 9.55 -1.70 -0.21
N VAL A 282 8.28 -1.28 -0.20
CA VAL A 282 7.66 -0.53 -1.31
C VAL A 282 8.33 0.83 -1.46
N LYS A 283 8.97 1.05 -2.61
CA LYS A 283 9.77 2.24 -2.92
C LYS A 283 9.78 2.57 -4.41
N LEU A 284 10.17 3.81 -4.73
CA LEU A 284 10.70 4.14 -6.05
C LEU A 284 12.06 3.47 -6.24
N SER A 285 12.35 3.02 -7.45
CA SER A 285 13.70 2.59 -7.85
C SER A 285 13.97 2.90 -9.32
N GLY A 286 15.22 2.88 -9.74
CA GLY A 286 15.62 2.93 -11.15
C GLY A 286 16.19 1.61 -11.65
N THR A 287 15.88 1.25 -12.90
CA THR A 287 16.66 0.26 -13.67
C THR A 287 18.01 0.86 -14.11
N TYR A 288 18.90 0.04 -14.65
CA TYR A 288 20.14 0.55 -15.25
C TYR A 288 19.81 1.28 -16.57
N SER A 289 20.73 2.08 -17.10
CA SER A 289 20.57 2.60 -18.47
C SER A 289 20.60 1.45 -19.49
N ARG A 290 20.23 1.72 -20.75
CA ARG A 290 20.37 0.71 -21.83
C ARG A 290 21.84 0.32 -22.07
N ALA A 291 22.78 1.21 -21.75
CA ALA A 291 24.22 0.96 -21.74
C ALA A 291 24.74 0.31 -20.42
N GLY A 292 23.85 -0.20 -19.55
CA GLY A 292 24.23 -0.90 -18.32
C GLY A 292 24.66 -0.02 -17.13
N VAL A 293 24.57 1.31 -17.23
CA VAL A 293 25.03 2.23 -16.18
C VAL A 293 24.12 2.13 -14.94
N LYS A 294 24.71 1.78 -13.79
CA LYS A 294 24.00 1.60 -12.51
C LYS A 294 23.44 2.90 -11.92
N ASN A 295 24.19 4.00 -12.03
CA ASN A 295 23.79 5.34 -11.55
C ASN A 295 23.03 6.11 -12.66
N SER A 296 22.03 5.45 -13.24
CA SER A 296 21.19 5.94 -14.33
C SER A 296 20.38 7.18 -13.97
N GLN A 297 19.80 7.85 -14.97
CA GLN A 297 18.85 8.95 -14.77
C GLN A 297 17.66 8.49 -13.90
N ALA A 298 17.12 7.30 -14.12
CA ALA A 298 16.05 6.76 -13.29
C ALA A 298 16.47 6.52 -11.82
N ALA A 299 17.68 6.00 -11.59
CA ALA A 299 18.21 5.81 -10.24
C ALA A 299 18.41 7.17 -9.52
N LYS A 300 18.92 8.18 -10.23
CA LYS A 300 19.05 9.56 -9.72
C LYS A 300 17.69 10.18 -9.39
N LEU A 301 16.68 10.01 -10.24
CA LEU A 301 15.31 10.47 -9.97
C LEU A 301 14.68 9.77 -8.77
N ALA A 302 14.73 8.43 -8.71
CA ALA A 302 14.22 7.67 -7.57
C ALA A 302 14.89 8.13 -6.25
N ARG A 303 16.20 8.35 -6.26
CA ARG A 303 16.97 8.89 -5.13
C ARG A 303 16.50 10.29 -4.71
N LYS A 304 16.35 11.23 -5.66
CA LYS A 304 15.85 12.61 -5.42
C LYS A 304 14.51 12.55 -4.68
N TYR A 305 13.53 11.84 -5.23
CA TYR A 305 12.16 11.82 -4.71
C TYR A 305 12.04 11.05 -3.39
N MET A 306 12.74 9.92 -3.22
CA MET A 306 12.75 9.20 -1.94
C MET A 306 13.41 10.02 -0.82
N LYS A 307 14.53 10.71 -1.10
CA LYS A 307 15.19 11.58 -0.11
C LYS A 307 14.30 12.78 0.28
N LYS A 308 13.65 13.43 -0.69
CA LYS A 308 12.81 14.62 -0.47
C LYS A 308 11.49 14.30 0.24
N TYR A 309 10.73 13.31 -0.23
CA TYR A 309 9.36 13.05 0.23
C TYR A 309 9.25 11.94 1.28
N TYR A 310 10.26 11.09 1.42
CA TYR A 310 10.27 9.98 2.39
C TYR A 310 11.58 9.91 3.21
N PRO A 311 12.08 11.03 3.78
CA PRO A 311 13.41 11.08 4.42
C PRO A 311 13.60 10.06 5.56
N SER A 312 12.59 9.85 6.40
CA SER A 312 12.61 8.84 7.48
C SER A 312 12.66 7.39 6.98
N TRP A 313 12.17 7.12 5.77
CA TRP A 313 12.38 5.83 5.12
C TRP A 313 13.77 5.77 4.49
N TYR A 314 14.14 6.77 3.71
CA TYR A 314 15.42 6.82 2.98
C TYR A 314 16.65 6.75 3.90
N SER A 315 16.58 7.38 5.08
CA SER A 315 17.61 7.29 6.13
C SER A 315 17.83 5.86 6.64
N ARG A 316 16.77 5.04 6.74
CA ARG A 316 16.85 3.62 7.14
C ARG A 316 17.18 2.71 5.95
N PHE A 317 16.69 3.04 4.77
CA PHE A 317 16.71 2.21 3.56
C PHE A 317 17.04 3.04 2.31
N PRO A 318 18.32 3.44 2.11
CA PRO A 318 18.72 4.38 1.06
C PRO A 318 18.77 3.78 -0.36
N SER A 319 18.71 2.45 -0.49
CA SER A 319 18.80 1.79 -1.79
C SER A 319 17.60 2.11 -2.69
N THR A 320 17.90 2.69 -3.85
CA THR A 320 16.95 3.15 -4.88
C THR A 320 17.35 2.68 -6.28
N THR A 321 18.31 1.76 -6.37
CA THR A 321 18.75 1.10 -7.60
C THR A 321 18.38 -0.38 -7.51
N LEU A 322 17.84 -0.95 -8.59
CA LEU A 322 17.51 -2.38 -8.63
C LEU A 322 18.78 -3.23 -8.76
N THR A 323 18.91 -4.26 -7.93
CA THR A 323 19.90 -5.33 -8.12
C THR A 323 19.61 -6.04 -9.44
N TYR A 324 20.65 -6.37 -10.22
CA TYR A 324 20.53 -6.91 -11.58
C TYR A 324 19.70 -6.03 -12.54
N GLY A 325 19.70 -4.71 -12.34
CA GLY A 325 18.84 -3.75 -13.05
C GLY A 325 18.97 -3.67 -14.59
N SER A 326 19.84 -4.45 -15.22
CA SER A 326 19.90 -4.65 -16.67
C SER A 326 18.83 -5.64 -17.18
N SER A 327 18.55 -6.72 -16.45
CA SER A 327 17.52 -7.73 -16.83
C SER A 327 16.13 -7.10 -16.89
N TYR A 328 15.86 -6.15 -15.98
CA TYR A 328 14.62 -5.38 -15.90
C TYR A 328 14.28 -4.62 -17.20
N ASN A 329 15.27 -4.31 -18.06
CA ASN A 329 15.02 -3.62 -19.33
C ASN A 329 14.77 -4.59 -20.51
N ARG A 330 14.95 -5.90 -20.34
CA ARG A 330 14.92 -6.88 -21.45
C ARG A 330 14.02 -8.10 -21.21
N ASP A 331 14.04 -8.63 -19.99
CA ASP A 331 13.63 -10.01 -19.71
C ASP A 331 12.18 -10.09 -19.18
N TYR A 332 11.49 -8.93 -19.15
CA TYR A 332 10.15 -8.76 -18.56
C TYR A 332 9.11 -8.53 -19.66
N GLY A 333 8.06 -9.34 -19.66
CA GLY A 333 6.87 -9.11 -20.47
C GLY A 333 6.04 -7.96 -19.90
N ARG A 334 5.27 -7.28 -20.76
CA ARG A 334 4.50 -6.09 -20.42
C ARG A 334 3.00 -6.34 -20.49
N PHE A 335 2.30 -6.13 -19.39
CA PHE A 335 0.89 -5.84 -19.38
C PHE A 335 0.67 -4.33 -19.58
N ARG A 336 -0.23 -3.98 -20.50
CA ARG A 336 -0.66 -2.59 -20.73
C ARG A 336 -2.16 -2.49 -20.67
N TRP A 337 -2.65 -1.65 -19.77
CA TRP A 337 -4.08 -1.34 -19.61
C TRP A 337 -4.75 -0.90 -20.90
N SER A 338 -5.97 -1.40 -21.13
CA SER A 338 -6.86 -0.86 -22.16
C SER A 338 -7.30 0.56 -21.80
N SER A 339 -7.45 1.44 -22.79
CA SER A 339 -8.07 2.77 -22.63
C SER A 339 -9.51 2.69 -22.10
N LYS A 340 -10.23 1.59 -22.40
CA LYS A 340 -11.57 1.29 -21.86
C LYS A 340 -11.56 0.98 -20.35
N LYS A 341 -10.40 0.71 -19.74
CA LYS A 341 -10.24 0.49 -18.30
C LYS A 341 -9.57 1.69 -17.62
N LEU A 342 -8.39 2.09 -18.11
CA LEU A 342 -7.68 3.29 -17.64
C LEU A 342 -7.56 4.34 -18.75
N ALA A 343 -8.37 5.39 -18.61
CA ALA A 343 -8.24 6.61 -19.39
C ALA A 343 -6.94 7.34 -19.05
N ASP A 344 -6.45 8.18 -19.97
CA ASP A 344 -5.22 8.94 -19.77
C ASP A 344 -5.39 10.41 -20.21
N PRO A 345 -6.33 11.17 -19.59
CA PRO A 345 -6.61 12.55 -20.00
C PRO A 345 -5.42 13.48 -19.75
N GLU A 346 -4.59 13.20 -18.73
CA GLU A 346 -3.34 13.91 -18.47
C GLU A 346 -2.17 13.46 -19.37
N LYS A 347 -2.38 12.53 -20.32
CA LYS A 347 -1.36 12.02 -21.28
C LYS A 347 -0.08 11.47 -20.62
N TYR A 348 -0.20 10.86 -19.44
CA TYR A 348 0.92 10.30 -18.67
C TYR A 348 1.75 9.28 -19.46
N ARG A 349 1.13 8.46 -20.33
CA ARG A 349 1.85 7.47 -21.16
C ARG A 349 2.80 8.11 -22.18
N SER A 350 2.62 9.39 -22.49
CA SER A 350 3.48 10.17 -23.38
C SER A 350 4.50 11.05 -22.63
N MET A 351 4.41 11.14 -21.30
CA MET A 351 5.35 11.91 -20.48
C MET A 351 6.65 11.13 -20.23
N SER A 352 7.73 11.88 -20.03
CA SER A 352 8.97 11.36 -19.46
C SER A 352 8.83 11.14 -17.96
N ALA A 353 9.66 10.25 -17.39
CA ALA A 353 9.54 9.85 -15.98
C ALA A 353 9.66 11.01 -14.97
N ASP A 354 10.48 12.02 -15.27
CA ASP A 354 10.61 13.25 -14.48
C ASP A 354 9.31 14.08 -14.47
N LYS A 355 8.64 14.23 -15.62
CA LYS A 355 7.36 14.93 -15.75
C LYS A 355 6.22 14.19 -15.04
N VAL A 356 6.25 12.85 -15.05
CA VAL A 356 5.29 12.01 -14.31
C VAL A 356 5.48 12.19 -12.80
N LEU A 357 6.73 12.10 -12.32
CA LEU A 357 7.04 12.30 -10.90
C LEU A 357 6.65 13.71 -10.43
N ALA A 358 6.97 14.76 -11.19
CA ALA A 358 6.63 16.14 -10.83
C ALA A 358 5.13 16.32 -10.61
N ASP A 359 4.28 15.75 -11.48
CA ASP A 359 2.82 15.82 -11.36
C ASP A 359 2.26 15.00 -10.19
N LEU A 360 2.83 13.82 -9.94
CA LEU A 360 2.41 12.94 -8.85
C LEU A 360 2.72 13.54 -7.47
N PHE A 361 3.80 14.31 -7.36
CA PHE A 361 4.28 14.92 -6.12
C PHE A 361 3.95 16.42 -5.98
N GLY A 362 3.37 17.05 -7.00
CA GLY A 362 3.01 18.47 -6.98
C GLY A 362 4.22 19.42 -7.07
N GLU A 363 5.24 19.07 -7.86
CA GLU A 363 6.35 19.95 -8.26
C GLU A 363 6.03 20.68 -9.60
N ARG A 364 4.76 20.99 -9.89
CA ARG A 364 4.30 21.68 -11.11
C ARG A 364 3.59 22.97 -10.76
#